data_AF-E3QEW5-F1
#
_entry.id   AF-E3QEW5-F1
#
_cell.length_a   1.000
_cell.length_b   1.000
_cell.length_c   1.000
_cell.angle_alpha   90.00
_cell.angle_beta   90.00
_cell.angle_gamma   90.00
#
_symmetry.space_group_name_H-M   'P 1'
#
loop_
_entity.id
_entity.type
_entity.pdbx_description
1 polymer ?
#
loop_
_entity_poly.entity_id
_entity_poly.type
_entity_poly.pdbx_seq_one_letter_code
_entity_poly.pdbx_strand_id
1 'polypeptide(L)'
;MGVKSPFFGQPQSKPSPRSKRVGGLVSTIAFPPLSAPRFGLIQEEFAHEPFWLLVVVTFLVKTAGTLAIPAVYKVKERFPTPTALADAEATTTVVSMIRHLGLSIVRTAAIQRYARLWLGKPPIAGTVYRVKNYDKREAELETLRPGVDEVSLGLTAERSGEAGEAWEIGHFTQGKYTLDSWRIFCRDELLGRAEDWNGKGAAPNFQPEWMRVRPDDKELRACLRWMWMREGWEWDPVTGEKKVLRDEMRRAANEGRVGYDDTGGLVILEEPLPGSS
;
A
#
# COMPACT_ATOMS: atom_id res chain seq x y z
N MET A 1 -45.05 45.13 33.98
CA MET A 1 -45.12 43.66 33.78
C MET A 1 -45.74 43.41 32.42
N GLY A 2 -44.95 42.95 31.44
CA GLY A 2 -45.42 42.60 30.10
C GLY A 2 -45.09 41.13 29.82
N VAL A 3 -46.12 40.35 29.50
CA VAL A 3 -46.09 38.89 29.37
C VAL A 3 -45.38 38.49 28.07
N LYS A 4 -44.41 37.57 28.14
CA LYS A 4 -43.72 36.99 26.96
C LYS A 4 -44.56 35.85 26.36
N SER A 5 -44.80 35.90 25.05
CA SER A 5 -45.44 34.85 24.24
C SER A 5 -44.46 33.68 23.98
N PRO A 6 -44.89 32.40 24.02
CA PRO A 6 -44.00 31.24 23.97
C PRO A 6 -43.84 30.63 22.55
N PHE A 7 -43.95 31.42 21.48
CA PHE A 7 -43.87 30.90 20.11
C PHE A 7 -42.72 31.51 19.30
N PHE A 8 -41.48 31.28 19.73
CA PHE A 8 -40.32 31.34 18.84
C PHE A 8 -39.33 30.24 19.25
N GLY A 9 -39.51 29.06 18.65
CA GLY A 9 -38.50 28.01 18.70
C GLY A 9 -37.29 28.44 17.88
N GLN A 10 -36.09 28.28 18.44
CA GLN A 10 -34.83 28.47 17.72
C GLN A 10 -34.81 27.57 16.47
N PRO A 11 -34.27 28.04 15.33
CA PRO A 11 -34.06 27.17 14.18
C PRO A 11 -33.05 26.09 14.57
N GLN A 12 -33.50 24.84 14.65
CA GLN A 12 -32.64 23.68 14.76
C GLN A 12 -31.69 23.69 13.56
N SER A 13 -30.39 23.78 13.83
CA SER A 13 -29.35 23.56 12.84
C SER A 13 -29.47 22.12 12.34
N LYS A 14 -30.01 21.96 11.13
CA LYS A 14 -29.97 20.67 10.44
C LYS A 14 -28.51 20.28 10.26
N PRO A 15 -28.09 19.04 10.61
CA PRO A 15 -26.75 18.58 10.30
C PRO A 15 -26.56 18.68 8.78
N SER A 16 -25.46 19.30 8.36
CA SER A 16 -25.11 19.43 6.94
C SER A 16 -25.15 18.06 6.26
N PRO A 17 -25.59 17.97 5.00
CA PRO A 17 -25.61 16.71 4.28
C PRO A 17 -24.17 16.19 4.20
N ARG A 18 -23.90 15.02 4.82
CA ARG A 18 -22.62 14.32 4.74
C ARG A 18 -22.20 14.27 3.27
N SER A 19 -21.17 15.03 2.94
CA SER A 19 -20.47 14.97 1.66
C SER A 19 -20.23 13.50 1.32
N LYS A 20 -20.67 13.08 0.12
CA LYS A 20 -20.47 11.72 -0.37
C LYS A 20 -18.96 11.53 -0.49
N ARG A 21 -18.32 10.92 0.52
CA ARG A 21 -16.91 10.54 0.50
C ARG A 21 -16.62 9.90 -0.86
N VAL A 22 -15.74 10.51 -1.63
CA VAL A 22 -15.34 9.98 -2.93
C VAL A 22 -14.62 8.65 -2.67
N GLY A 23 -15.28 7.56 -3.04
CA GLY A 23 -14.81 6.21 -2.75
C GLY A 23 -13.40 6.00 -3.30
N GLY A 24 -12.48 5.50 -2.45
CA GLY A 24 -11.12 5.16 -2.87
C GLY A 24 -10.06 6.25 -2.70
N LEU A 25 -10.39 7.43 -2.16
CA LEU A 25 -9.39 8.46 -1.84
C LEU A 25 -8.99 8.48 -0.35
N VAL A 26 -9.92 8.15 0.53
CA VAL A 26 -9.72 8.25 1.98
C VAL A 26 -9.31 6.90 2.57
N SER A 27 -8.24 6.90 3.38
CA SER A 27 -7.80 5.73 4.15
C SER A 27 -8.94 5.18 5.01
N THR A 28 -9.03 3.86 5.11
CA THR A 28 -9.98 3.16 6.00
C THR A 28 -9.35 2.80 7.33
N ILE A 29 -8.03 2.93 7.46
CA ILE A 29 -7.27 2.69 8.68
C ILE A 29 -7.15 4.00 9.46
N ALA A 30 -7.55 3.97 10.74
CA ALA A 30 -7.37 5.10 11.64
C ALA A 30 -5.89 5.46 11.75
N PHE A 31 -5.57 6.75 11.77
CA PHE A 31 -4.18 7.20 11.86
C PHE A 31 -3.66 6.94 13.29
N PRO A 32 -2.70 6.01 13.49
CA PRO A 32 -2.30 5.63 14.83
C PRO A 32 -1.30 6.65 15.44
N PRO A 33 -1.13 6.63 16.77
CA PRO A 33 -0.06 7.38 17.44
C PRO A 33 1.32 7.09 16.83
N LEU A 34 2.24 8.07 16.87
CA LEU A 34 3.60 7.87 16.31
C LEU A 34 4.45 6.89 17.14
N SER A 35 4.04 6.62 18.37
CA SER A 35 4.60 5.60 19.26
C SER A 35 4.12 4.19 18.94
N ALA A 36 3.09 4.02 18.09
CA ALA A 36 2.59 2.70 17.73
C ALA A 36 3.68 1.89 17.00
N PRO A 37 3.78 0.56 17.24
CA PRO A 37 4.80 -0.25 16.60
C PRO A 37 4.59 -0.41 15.08
N ARG A 38 3.35 -0.24 14.61
CA ARG A 38 2.93 -0.43 13.22
C ARG A 38 1.75 0.47 12.88
N PHE A 39 1.57 0.75 11.59
CA PHE A 39 0.44 1.54 11.10
C PHE A 39 -0.88 0.73 11.13
N GLY A 40 -0.80 -0.57 10.87
CA GLY A 40 -1.96 -1.48 10.80
C GLY A 40 -2.25 -2.02 9.40
N LEU A 41 -1.29 -1.91 8.46
CA LEU A 41 -1.37 -2.60 7.19
C LEU A 41 -1.05 -4.08 7.38
N ILE A 42 -1.83 -4.96 6.77
CA ILE A 42 -1.50 -6.40 6.72
C ILE A 42 -0.15 -6.64 6.02
N GLN A 43 0.26 -5.75 5.11
CA GLN A 43 1.58 -5.83 4.48
C GLN A 43 2.74 -5.75 5.50
N GLU A 44 2.58 -5.05 6.62
CA GLU A 44 3.59 -5.00 7.69
C GLU A 44 3.78 -6.38 8.35
N GLU A 45 2.72 -7.19 8.45
CA GLU A 45 2.77 -8.55 9.02
C GLU A 45 3.44 -9.56 8.07
N PHE A 46 3.26 -9.36 6.76
CA PHE A 46 3.77 -10.27 5.73
C PHE A 46 5.06 -9.78 5.08
N ALA A 47 5.70 -8.73 5.61
CA ALA A 47 6.93 -8.14 5.08
C ALA A 47 8.06 -9.18 4.93
N HIS A 48 8.21 -10.06 5.92
CA HIS A 48 9.19 -11.14 5.98
C HIS A 48 8.76 -12.42 5.24
N GLU A 49 7.59 -12.42 4.59
CA GLU A 49 7.10 -13.54 3.79
C GLU A 49 6.77 -13.05 2.36
N PRO A 50 7.79 -12.77 1.52
CA PRO A 50 7.58 -12.00 0.29
C PRO A 50 6.62 -12.65 -0.72
N PHE A 51 6.56 -13.99 -0.76
CA PHE A 51 5.54 -14.69 -1.54
C PHE A 51 4.12 -14.37 -1.04
N TRP A 52 3.91 -14.46 0.28
CA TRP A 52 2.61 -14.17 0.88
C TRP A 52 2.25 -12.69 0.81
N LEU A 53 3.22 -11.77 0.83
CA LEU A 53 2.98 -10.38 0.50
C LEU A 53 2.34 -10.23 -0.89
N LEU A 54 2.84 -10.94 -1.91
CA LEU A 54 2.24 -10.94 -3.26
C LEU A 54 0.80 -11.50 -3.29
N VAL A 55 0.51 -12.50 -2.45
CA VAL A 55 -0.85 -13.03 -2.28
C VAL A 55 -1.75 -12.00 -1.60
N VAL A 56 -1.31 -11.42 -0.49
CA VAL A 56 -2.02 -10.37 0.27
C VAL A 56 -2.41 -9.21 -0.63
N VAL A 57 -1.47 -8.64 -1.39
CA VAL A 57 -1.78 -7.51 -2.26
C VAL A 57 -2.78 -7.89 -3.36
N THR A 58 -2.77 -9.14 -3.83
CA THR A 58 -3.77 -9.63 -4.80
C THR A 58 -5.17 -9.66 -4.21
N PHE A 59 -5.33 -10.01 -2.93
CA PHE A 59 -6.61 -9.99 -2.24
C PHE A 59 -7.14 -8.57 -1.98
N LEU A 60 -6.25 -7.60 -1.81
CA LEU A 60 -6.61 -6.21 -1.53
C LEU A 60 -7.02 -5.42 -2.78
N VAL A 61 -6.69 -5.89 -3.99
CA VAL A 61 -7.08 -5.20 -5.23
C VAL A 61 -8.60 -5.12 -5.36
N LYS A 62 -9.15 -3.92 -5.21
CA LYS A 62 -10.60 -3.63 -5.30
C LYS A 62 -11.45 -4.34 -4.22
N THR A 63 -10.87 -4.68 -3.07
CA THR A 63 -11.64 -5.24 -1.93
C THR A 63 -11.19 -4.61 -0.62
N ALA A 64 -12.15 -4.33 0.25
CA ALA A 64 -11.89 -3.80 1.58
C ALA A 64 -11.09 -4.80 2.42
N GLY A 65 -10.11 -4.29 3.18
CA GLY A 65 -9.27 -5.10 4.07
C GLY A 65 -10.10 -5.94 5.06
N THR A 66 -11.21 -5.40 5.57
CA THR A 66 -12.13 -6.09 6.49
C THR A 66 -12.69 -7.42 5.96
N LEU A 67 -12.79 -7.57 4.63
CA LEU A 67 -13.22 -8.80 3.98
C LEU A 67 -12.03 -9.62 3.47
N ALA A 68 -11.03 -8.96 2.90
CA ALA A 68 -9.87 -9.61 2.31
C ALA A 68 -9.00 -10.32 3.36
N ILE A 69 -8.72 -9.68 4.50
CA ILE A 69 -7.79 -10.16 5.52
C ILE A 69 -8.21 -11.51 6.10
N PRO A 70 -9.46 -11.72 6.57
CA PRO A 70 -9.90 -13.04 7.04
C PRO A 70 -9.79 -14.14 5.98
N ALA A 71 -10.01 -13.80 4.71
CA ALA A 71 -9.91 -14.76 3.62
C ALA A 71 -8.45 -15.14 3.30
N VAL A 72 -7.51 -14.19 3.42
CA VAL A 72 -6.07 -14.49 3.29
C VAL A 72 -5.65 -15.53 4.33
N TYR A 73 -5.99 -15.34 5.60
CA TYR A 73 -5.61 -16.29 6.65
C TYR A 73 -6.22 -17.68 6.42
N LYS A 74 -7.50 -17.77 6.06
CA LYS A 74 -8.14 -19.05 5.74
C LYS A 74 -7.45 -19.77 4.58
N VAL A 75 -7.08 -19.04 3.52
CA VAL A 75 -6.36 -19.62 2.38
C VAL A 75 -4.94 -20.04 2.77
N LYS A 76 -4.22 -19.25 3.56
CA LYS A 76 -2.88 -19.59 4.07
C LYS A 76 -2.89 -20.81 4.98
N GLU A 77 -3.88 -20.91 5.86
CA GLU A 77 -4.07 -22.08 6.72
C GLU A 77 -4.27 -23.36 5.89
N ARG A 78 -5.07 -23.29 4.82
CA ARG A 78 -5.35 -24.46 3.99
C ARG A 78 -4.25 -24.79 2.97
N PHE A 79 -3.58 -23.77 2.44
CA PHE A 79 -2.56 -23.88 1.40
C PHE A 79 -1.32 -23.07 1.79
N PRO A 80 -0.54 -23.53 2.79
CA PRO A 80 0.51 -22.73 3.42
C PRO A 80 1.74 -22.47 2.54
N THR A 81 1.94 -23.25 1.48
CA THR A 81 3.14 -23.19 0.63
C THR A 81 2.79 -22.77 -0.80
N PRO A 82 3.75 -22.17 -1.53
CA PRO A 82 3.61 -21.95 -2.97
C PRO A 82 3.26 -23.23 -3.73
N THR A 83 3.84 -24.38 -3.36
CA THR A 83 3.53 -25.68 -3.97
C THR A 83 2.06 -26.03 -3.85
N ALA A 84 1.47 -25.90 -2.66
CA ALA A 84 0.07 -26.20 -2.41
C ALA A 84 -0.86 -25.28 -3.20
N LEU A 85 -0.50 -24.00 -3.38
CA LEU A 85 -1.27 -23.07 -4.20
C LEU A 85 -1.10 -23.32 -5.70
N ALA A 86 0.08 -23.74 -6.15
CA ALA A 86 0.37 -23.99 -7.57
C ALA A 86 -0.43 -25.18 -8.16
N ASP A 87 -0.85 -26.11 -7.30
CA ASP A 87 -1.62 -27.30 -7.63
C ASP A 87 -2.92 -26.95 -8.35
N ALA A 88 -3.18 -27.63 -9.47
CA ALA A 88 -4.41 -27.47 -10.23
C ALA A 88 -5.64 -27.93 -9.42
N GLU A 89 -5.51 -28.94 -8.54
CA GLU A 89 -6.59 -29.43 -7.70
C GLU A 89 -7.03 -28.39 -6.64
N ALA A 90 -6.12 -27.51 -6.22
CA ALA A 90 -6.43 -26.43 -5.29
C ALA A 90 -7.39 -25.37 -5.89
N THR A 91 -7.46 -25.24 -7.22
CA THR A 91 -8.14 -24.14 -7.92
C THR A 91 -9.60 -23.97 -7.48
N THR A 92 -10.40 -25.03 -7.55
CA THR A 92 -11.83 -24.99 -7.21
C THR A 92 -12.05 -24.64 -5.75
N THR A 93 -11.20 -25.17 -4.86
CA THR A 93 -11.27 -24.91 -3.42
C THR A 93 -10.93 -23.46 -3.11
N VAL A 94 -9.86 -22.90 -3.67
CA VAL A 94 -9.48 -21.49 -3.47
C VAL A 94 -10.57 -20.55 -4.01
N VAL A 95 -11.09 -20.80 -5.22
CA VAL A 95 -12.20 -20.01 -5.80
C VAL A 95 -13.43 -20.01 -4.89
N SER A 96 -13.79 -21.18 -4.34
CA SER A 96 -14.89 -21.34 -3.39
C SER A 96 -14.68 -20.49 -2.13
N MET A 97 -13.50 -20.59 -1.51
CA MET A 97 -13.17 -19.88 -0.26
C MET A 97 -13.27 -18.36 -0.40
N ILE A 98 -12.95 -17.81 -1.58
CA ILE A 98 -12.87 -16.36 -1.82
C ILE A 98 -14.01 -15.82 -2.70
N ARG A 99 -15.02 -16.64 -3.02
CA ARG A 99 -16.13 -16.28 -3.93
C ARG A 99 -16.84 -14.99 -3.51
N HIS A 100 -17.03 -14.82 -2.20
CA HIS A 100 -17.72 -13.68 -1.59
C HIS A 100 -16.96 -12.34 -1.73
N LEU A 101 -15.67 -12.36 -2.10
CA LEU A 101 -14.88 -11.14 -2.31
C LEU A 101 -15.07 -10.51 -3.70
N GLY A 102 -15.66 -11.25 -4.65
CA GLY A 102 -15.65 -10.89 -6.06
C GLY A 102 -14.30 -11.19 -6.74
N LEU A 103 -14.30 -11.23 -8.08
CA LEU A 103 -13.10 -11.51 -8.90
C LEU A 103 -12.35 -12.80 -8.52
N SER A 104 -13.03 -13.77 -7.88
CA SER A 104 -12.38 -14.95 -7.30
C SER A 104 -11.59 -15.76 -8.32
N ILE A 105 -12.14 -15.98 -9.51
CA ILE A 105 -11.47 -16.71 -10.59
C ILE A 105 -10.17 -15.99 -11.02
N VAL A 106 -10.23 -14.67 -11.22
CA VAL A 106 -9.08 -13.85 -11.63
C VAL A 106 -8.01 -13.83 -10.54
N ARG A 107 -8.41 -13.69 -9.28
CA ARG A 107 -7.51 -13.72 -8.12
C ARG A 107 -6.82 -15.06 -7.98
N THR A 108 -7.59 -16.15 -8.01
CA THR A 108 -7.03 -17.51 -7.95
C THR A 108 -6.02 -17.71 -9.08
N ALA A 109 -6.37 -17.35 -10.32
CA ALA A 109 -5.44 -17.47 -11.44
C ALA A 109 -4.15 -16.66 -11.23
N ALA A 110 -4.25 -15.43 -10.71
CA ALA A 110 -3.08 -14.61 -10.40
C ALA A 110 -2.20 -15.23 -9.29
N ILE A 111 -2.80 -15.71 -8.20
CA ILE A 111 -2.11 -16.37 -7.09
C ILE A 111 -1.41 -17.64 -7.56
N GLN A 112 -2.08 -18.48 -8.33
CA GLN A 112 -1.49 -19.71 -8.88
C GLN A 112 -0.37 -19.42 -9.88
N ARG A 113 -0.51 -18.35 -10.68
CA ARG A 113 0.59 -17.88 -11.55
C ARG A 113 1.80 -17.47 -10.71
N TYR A 114 1.60 -16.68 -9.65
CA TYR A 114 2.68 -16.32 -8.73
C TYR A 114 3.30 -17.54 -8.09
N ALA A 115 2.50 -18.49 -7.62
CA ALA A 115 3.00 -19.73 -7.02
C ALA A 115 3.90 -20.52 -7.98
N ARG A 116 3.47 -20.74 -9.23
CA ARG A 116 4.27 -21.44 -10.24
C ARG A 116 5.55 -20.69 -10.60
N LEU A 117 5.46 -19.36 -10.78
CA LEU A 117 6.65 -18.53 -11.02
C LEU A 117 7.61 -18.54 -9.83
N TRP A 118 7.10 -18.52 -8.60
CA TRP A 118 7.90 -18.55 -7.38
C TRP A 118 8.70 -19.84 -7.24
N LEU A 119 8.12 -20.98 -7.64
CA LEU A 119 8.78 -22.28 -7.60
C LEU A 119 9.90 -22.40 -8.63
N GLY A 120 9.75 -21.81 -9.81
CA GLY A 120 10.73 -21.92 -10.90
C GLY A 120 11.75 -20.78 -10.96
N LYS A 121 11.33 -19.56 -10.60
CA LYS A 121 12.09 -18.32 -10.80
C LYS A 121 11.71 -17.28 -9.72
N PRO A 122 12.01 -17.55 -8.44
CA PRO A 122 11.74 -16.61 -7.36
C PRO A 122 12.56 -15.31 -7.57
N PRO A 123 12.16 -14.19 -6.94
CA PRO A 123 12.97 -12.99 -6.91
C PRO A 123 14.33 -13.27 -6.24
N ILE A 124 15.42 -12.82 -6.85
CA ILE A 124 16.78 -13.01 -6.35
C ILE A 124 17.49 -11.66 -6.37
N ALA A 125 18.25 -11.36 -5.31
CA ALA A 125 19.04 -10.15 -5.22
C ALA A 125 19.91 -9.94 -6.48
N GLY A 126 19.90 -8.71 -7.02
CA GLY A 126 20.67 -8.34 -8.21
C GLY A 126 20.08 -8.77 -9.56
N THR A 127 18.95 -9.50 -9.57
CA THR A 127 18.23 -9.85 -10.81
C THR A 127 16.96 -9.00 -10.93
N VAL A 128 16.84 -8.25 -12.03
CA VAL A 128 15.67 -7.41 -12.29
C VAL A 128 15.04 -7.70 -13.65
N TYR A 129 13.77 -7.38 -13.79
CA TYR A 129 12.97 -7.58 -14.99
C TYR A 129 12.26 -6.29 -15.35
N ARG A 130 12.21 -5.98 -16.65
CA ARG A 130 11.59 -4.76 -17.15
C ARG A 130 10.11 -4.64 -16.77
N VAL A 131 9.74 -3.45 -16.34
CA VAL A 131 8.38 -3.02 -16.02
C VAL A 131 8.03 -1.77 -16.79
N LYS A 132 7.01 -1.85 -17.63
CA LYS A 132 6.60 -0.73 -18.47
C LYS A 132 5.87 0.32 -17.66
N ASN A 133 6.24 1.58 -17.87
CA ASN A 133 5.53 2.77 -17.35
C ASN A 133 5.33 2.79 -15.82
N TYR A 134 6.19 2.13 -15.05
CA TYR A 134 6.01 2.06 -13.59
C TYR A 134 6.23 3.40 -12.90
N ASP A 135 7.30 4.11 -13.27
CA ASP A 135 7.70 5.35 -12.60
C ASP A 135 7.99 6.50 -13.58
N LYS A 136 7.32 6.50 -14.74
CA LYS A 136 7.43 7.57 -15.74
C LYS A 136 6.74 8.85 -15.25
N ARG A 137 7.41 9.53 -14.33
CA ARG A 137 7.04 10.87 -13.88
C ARG A 137 7.79 11.98 -14.64
N GLU A 138 8.76 11.62 -15.51
CA GLU A 138 9.51 12.54 -16.38
C GLU A 138 9.76 11.97 -17.79
N ALA A 139 8.72 11.47 -18.46
CA ALA A 139 8.83 11.04 -19.87
C ALA A 139 8.04 11.93 -20.85
N GLU A 140 7.58 13.11 -20.40
CA GLU A 140 6.90 14.09 -21.26
C GLU A 140 7.81 15.25 -21.71
N LEU A 141 9.09 15.29 -21.31
CA LEU A 141 10.05 16.30 -21.79
C LEU A 141 11.08 15.78 -22.83
N GLU A 142 11.12 14.48 -23.10
CA GLU A 142 12.12 13.83 -24.00
C GLU A 142 11.49 13.25 -25.30
N THR A 143 10.21 13.51 -25.58
CA THR A 143 9.54 13.03 -26.80
C THR A 143 9.80 13.92 -28.03
N LEU A 144 11.08 14.19 -28.30
CA LEU A 144 11.56 14.67 -29.61
C LEU A 144 12.66 13.77 -30.19
N ARG A 145 12.52 12.45 -30.07
CA ARG A 145 13.22 11.52 -30.96
C ARG A 145 12.23 10.54 -31.60
N PRO A 146 12.10 10.54 -32.94
CA PRO A 146 11.26 9.57 -33.62
C PRO A 146 12.03 8.28 -33.88
N GLY A 147 11.33 7.15 -33.67
CA GLY A 147 11.50 5.90 -34.40
C GLY A 147 12.47 4.88 -33.80
N VAL A 148 11.94 3.78 -33.27
CA VAL A 148 11.87 2.49 -33.99
C VAL A 148 10.83 1.59 -33.34
N ASP A 149 9.84 1.17 -34.14
CA ASP A 149 9.02 -0.01 -33.86
C ASP A 149 9.92 -1.25 -33.99
N GLU A 150 10.02 -2.06 -32.93
CA GLU A 150 10.03 -3.51 -33.13
C GLU A 150 9.56 -4.27 -31.88
N VAL A 151 8.62 -5.17 -32.14
CA VAL A 151 7.89 -5.98 -31.17
C VAL A 151 8.76 -7.17 -30.78
N SER A 152 9.22 -7.22 -29.53
CA SER A 152 9.65 -8.48 -28.92
C SER A 152 9.32 -8.49 -27.43
N LEU A 153 8.41 -9.39 -27.03
CA LEU A 153 8.13 -9.74 -25.64
C LEU A 153 9.27 -10.60 -25.07
N GLY A 154 10.46 -10.01 -24.97
CA GLY A 154 11.61 -10.63 -24.32
C GLY A 154 11.56 -10.42 -22.81
N LEU A 155 11.40 -11.51 -22.04
CA LEU A 155 11.70 -11.53 -20.61
C LEU A 155 13.23 -11.48 -20.42
N THR A 156 13.86 -10.34 -20.72
CA THR A 156 15.30 -10.16 -20.49
C THR A 156 15.52 -9.86 -19.01
N ALA A 157 16.23 -10.75 -18.33
CA ALA A 157 16.77 -10.46 -17.01
C ALA A 157 17.96 -9.52 -17.20
N GLU A 158 17.92 -8.37 -16.55
CA GLU A 158 18.99 -7.36 -16.62
C GLU A 158 19.77 -7.38 -15.30
N ARG A 159 21.09 -7.13 -15.38
CA ARG A 159 21.89 -6.87 -14.17
C ARG A 159 21.54 -5.47 -13.67
N SER A 160 21.40 -5.31 -12.35
CA SER A 160 21.07 -4.03 -11.74
C SER A 160 22.12 -2.96 -12.10
N GLY A 161 21.81 -2.11 -13.08
CA GLY A 161 22.75 -1.10 -13.59
C GLY A 161 22.24 -0.24 -14.74
N GLU A 162 21.33 -0.73 -15.60
CA GLU A 162 21.05 -0.04 -16.88
C GLU A 162 19.59 0.39 -17.18
N ALA A 163 18.58 0.08 -16.36
CA ALA A 163 17.22 0.51 -16.67
C ALA A 163 16.45 0.95 -15.43
N GLY A 164 16.13 2.25 -15.33
CA GLY A 164 15.17 2.82 -14.37
C GLY A 164 13.74 2.27 -14.49
N GLU A 165 13.54 1.27 -15.35
CA GLU A 165 12.27 0.58 -15.58
C GLU A 165 12.28 -0.88 -15.09
N ALA A 166 13.38 -1.42 -14.52
CA ALA A 166 13.44 -2.84 -14.13
C ALA A 166 13.37 -3.08 -12.61
N TRP A 167 12.65 -4.12 -12.20
CA TRP A 167 12.40 -4.47 -10.79
C TRP A 167 12.48 -5.97 -10.53
N GLU A 168 12.80 -6.37 -9.29
CA GLU A 168 13.08 -7.77 -8.90
C GLU A 168 11.88 -8.70 -9.09
N ILE A 169 10.67 -8.14 -9.12
CA ILE A 169 9.39 -8.83 -9.35
C ILE A 169 8.72 -8.46 -10.67
N GLY A 170 9.43 -7.84 -11.62
CA GLY A 170 8.83 -7.38 -12.89
C GLY A 170 8.27 -8.52 -13.75
N HIS A 171 8.81 -9.73 -13.63
CA HIS A 171 8.27 -10.94 -14.26
C HIS A 171 7.05 -11.53 -13.55
N PHE A 172 6.78 -11.13 -12.31
CA PHE A 172 5.53 -11.46 -11.64
C PHE A 172 4.43 -10.48 -12.05
N THR A 173 4.72 -9.19 -12.03
CA THR A 173 3.69 -8.15 -12.17
C THR A 173 4.18 -6.92 -12.90
N GLN A 174 3.24 -6.26 -13.58
CA GLN A 174 3.40 -4.92 -14.13
C GLN A 174 2.56 -3.89 -13.35
N GLY A 175 1.87 -4.32 -12.28
CA GLY A 175 0.95 -3.50 -11.51
C GLY A 175 1.65 -2.62 -10.48
N LYS A 176 1.47 -1.30 -10.59
CA LYS A 176 2.07 -0.29 -9.71
C LYS A 176 1.84 -0.55 -8.22
N TYR A 177 0.62 -0.88 -7.80
CA TYR A 177 0.31 -1.16 -6.40
C TYR A 177 1.14 -2.33 -5.81
N THR A 178 1.30 -3.41 -6.56
CA THR A 178 2.11 -4.57 -6.14
C THR A 178 3.59 -4.19 -6.06
N LEU A 179 4.09 -3.43 -7.03
CA LEU A 179 5.47 -2.95 -7.06
C LEU A 179 5.77 -1.98 -5.92
N ASP A 180 4.86 -1.02 -5.66
CA ASP A 180 4.98 -0.09 -4.53
C ASP A 180 4.99 -0.88 -3.20
N SER A 181 4.10 -1.85 -3.03
CA SER A 181 4.08 -2.70 -1.83
C SER A 181 5.38 -3.50 -1.67
N TRP A 182 5.90 -4.09 -2.75
CA TRP A 182 7.16 -4.83 -2.73
C TRP A 182 8.35 -3.95 -2.36
N ARG A 183 8.44 -2.76 -2.97
CA ARG A 183 9.49 -1.78 -2.70
C ARG A 183 9.45 -1.30 -1.26
N ILE A 184 8.26 -1.07 -0.71
CA ILE A 184 8.11 -0.63 0.67
C ILE A 184 8.50 -1.75 1.64
N PHE A 185 8.00 -2.98 1.47
CA PHE A 185 8.02 -3.99 2.53
C PHE A 185 9.02 -5.14 2.35
N CYS A 186 9.49 -5.44 1.14
CA CYS A 186 10.31 -6.64 0.90
C CYS A 186 11.69 -6.35 0.28
N ARG A 187 11.83 -5.23 -0.43
CA ARG A 187 13.02 -5.01 -1.28
C ARG A 187 14.33 -4.97 -0.50
N ASP A 188 14.37 -4.24 0.60
CA ASP A 188 15.63 -4.04 1.33
C ASP A 188 16.14 -5.34 1.98
N GLU A 189 15.22 -6.17 2.48
CA GLU A 189 15.53 -7.50 3.01
C GLU A 189 15.98 -8.45 1.89
N LEU A 190 15.27 -8.48 0.74
CA LEU A 190 15.70 -9.28 -0.42
C LEU A 190 17.12 -8.92 -0.85
N LEU A 191 17.46 -7.63 -0.85
CA LEU A 191 18.77 -7.14 -1.27
C LEU A 191 19.86 -7.31 -0.19
N GLY A 192 19.52 -7.85 0.99
CA GLY A 192 20.45 -7.99 2.10
C GLY A 192 20.97 -6.65 2.63
N ARG A 193 20.20 -5.57 2.46
CA ARG A 193 20.58 -4.20 2.88
C ARG A 193 20.15 -3.88 4.29
N ALA A 194 19.10 -4.55 4.78
CA ALA A 194 18.52 -4.42 6.10
C ALA A 194 17.86 -5.75 6.54
N GLU A 195 17.68 -5.93 7.84
CA GLU A 195 16.90 -7.04 8.44
C GLU A 195 15.38 -6.85 8.27
N ASP A 196 14.94 -5.61 8.08
CA ASP A 196 13.55 -5.27 7.85
C ASP A 196 13.41 -4.11 6.88
N TRP A 197 12.17 -3.84 6.52
CA TRP A 197 11.79 -2.79 5.60
C TRP A 197 12.00 -1.38 6.14
N ASN A 198 12.27 -1.20 7.44
CA ASN A 198 12.51 0.09 8.06
C ASN A 198 14.00 0.37 8.31
N GLY A 199 14.90 -0.47 7.79
CA GLY A 199 16.34 -0.25 7.85
C GLY A 199 17.02 -0.81 9.10
N LYS A 200 16.36 -1.69 9.86
CA LYS A 200 16.98 -2.34 11.01
C LYS A 200 18.23 -3.11 10.58
N GLY A 201 19.32 -2.98 11.34
CA GLY A 201 20.59 -3.66 11.06
C GLY A 201 21.34 -3.14 9.82
N ALA A 202 20.86 -2.07 9.19
CA ALA A 202 21.50 -1.52 7.99
C ALA A 202 22.75 -0.69 8.31
N ALA A 203 23.56 -0.43 7.28
CA ALA A 203 24.76 0.38 7.38
C ALA A 203 24.45 1.85 7.81
N PRO A 204 25.44 2.58 8.39
CA PRO A 204 25.26 3.99 8.69
C PRO A 204 24.84 4.80 7.46
N ASN A 205 23.93 5.75 7.65
CA ASN A 205 23.32 6.58 6.60
C ASN A 205 22.51 5.80 5.55
N PHE A 206 22.17 4.54 5.81
CA PHE A 206 21.23 3.81 4.96
C PHE A 206 19.86 4.50 4.97
N GLN A 207 19.29 4.67 3.78
CA GLN A 207 17.93 5.16 3.61
C GLN A 207 17.08 4.03 3.02
N PRO A 208 16.11 3.50 3.77
CA PRO A 208 15.21 2.45 3.30
C PRO A 208 14.51 2.82 1.98
N GLU A 209 14.17 1.80 1.19
CA GLU A 209 13.56 1.96 -0.12
C GLU A 209 12.23 2.72 -0.05
N TRP A 210 11.43 2.52 1.01
CA TRP A 210 10.13 3.18 1.17
C TRP A 210 10.22 4.71 1.06
N MET A 211 11.36 5.31 1.43
CA MET A 211 11.59 6.76 1.32
C MET A 211 11.64 7.28 -0.12
N ARG A 212 11.73 6.39 -1.12
CA ARG A 212 11.74 6.71 -2.56
C ARG A 212 10.43 6.35 -3.26
N VAL A 213 9.50 5.69 -2.56
CA VAL A 213 8.24 5.22 -3.12
C VAL A 213 7.19 6.33 -3.04
N ARG A 214 6.47 6.53 -4.15
CA ARG A 214 5.29 7.42 -4.19
C ARG A 214 4.09 6.62 -4.70
N PRO A 215 3.31 6.01 -3.78
CA PRO A 215 2.20 5.16 -4.14
C PRO A 215 0.96 5.97 -4.49
N ASP A 216 0.08 5.40 -5.31
CA ASP A 216 -1.26 5.94 -5.58
C ASP A 216 -2.33 5.40 -4.64
N ASP A 217 -2.06 4.25 -4.03
CA ASP A 217 -2.96 3.62 -3.08
C ASP A 217 -3.12 4.45 -1.81
N LYS A 218 -4.38 4.65 -1.40
CA LYS A 218 -4.74 5.50 -0.25
C LYS A 218 -4.20 4.98 1.08
N GLU A 219 -4.12 3.67 1.25
CA GLU A 219 -3.64 3.05 2.50
C GLU A 219 -2.11 3.10 2.56
N LEU A 220 -1.42 2.84 1.44
CA LEU A 220 0.03 3.05 1.34
C LEU A 220 0.42 4.52 1.54
N ARG A 221 -0.33 5.47 0.97
CA ARG A 221 -0.09 6.91 1.18
C ARG A 221 -0.25 7.30 2.65
N ALA A 222 -1.27 6.78 3.33
CA ALA A 222 -1.50 7.05 4.75
C ALA A 222 -0.38 6.45 5.62
N CYS A 223 0.03 5.21 5.34
CA CYS A 223 1.16 4.57 6.01
C CYS A 223 2.46 5.35 5.83
N LEU A 224 2.82 5.73 4.59
CA LEU A 224 4.06 6.49 4.35
C LEU A 224 4.01 7.88 4.99
N ARG A 225 2.86 8.55 5.05
CA ARG A 225 2.72 9.80 5.83
C ARG A 225 3.04 9.58 7.30
N TRP A 226 2.49 8.52 7.90
CA TRP A 226 2.77 8.17 9.29
C TRP A 226 4.26 7.87 9.52
N MET A 227 4.90 7.14 8.61
CA MET A 227 6.33 6.87 8.68
C MET A 227 7.19 8.13 8.55
N TRP A 228 6.90 8.99 7.57
CA TRP A 228 7.61 10.26 7.41
C TRP A 228 7.46 11.14 8.66
N MET A 229 6.31 11.13 9.33
CA MET A 229 6.14 11.84 10.60
C MET A 229 7.03 11.31 11.72
N ARG A 230 7.28 9.99 11.77
CA ARG A 230 8.24 9.39 12.71
C ARG A 230 9.67 9.86 12.45
N GLU A 231 10.00 10.12 11.18
CA GLU A 231 11.25 10.76 10.75
C GLU A 231 11.27 12.29 10.94
N GLY A 232 10.19 12.88 11.45
CA GLY A 232 10.09 14.32 11.71
C GLY A 232 9.66 15.16 10.51
N TRP A 233 8.98 14.57 9.52
CA TRP A 233 8.52 15.26 8.32
C TRP A 233 7.00 15.16 8.10
N GLU A 234 6.39 16.27 7.71
CA GLU A 234 5.09 16.29 7.03
C GLU A 234 5.33 16.09 5.52
N TRP A 235 4.91 14.94 5.00
CA TRP A 235 5.16 14.53 3.62
C TRP A 235 3.88 14.61 2.76
N ASP A 236 4.03 15.20 1.57
CA ASP A 236 2.98 15.24 0.55
C ASP A 236 3.13 14.04 -0.42
N PRO A 237 2.17 13.11 -0.49
CA PRO A 237 2.23 11.97 -1.40
C PRO A 237 2.13 12.34 -2.88
N VAL A 238 1.48 13.47 -3.20
CA VAL A 238 1.25 13.91 -4.58
C VAL A 238 2.47 14.59 -5.15
N THR A 239 3.17 15.44 -4.39
CA THR A 239 4.37 16.16 -4.87
C THR A 239 5.67 15.49 -4.46
N GLY A 240 5.68 14.78 -3.33
CA GLY A 240 6.88 14.28 -2.66
C GLY A 240 7.56 15.32 -1.76
N GLU A 241 7.01 16.53 -1.64
CA GLU A 241 7.54 17.59 -0.78
C GLU A 241 7.54 17.14 0.69
N LYS A 242 8.61 17.51 1.42
CA LYS A 242 8.76 17.25 2.85
C LYS A 242 8.95 18.58 3.57
N LYS A 243 8.09 18.85 4.55
CA LYS A 243 8.20 19.99 5.46
C LYS A 243 8.53 19.47 6.85
N VAL A 244 9.25 20.25 7.64
CA VAL A 244 9.52 19.90 9.04
C VAL A 244 8.19 19.67 9.76
N LEU A 245 8.06 18.56 10.49
CA LEU A 245 6.86 18.22 11.23
C LEU A 245 6.57 19.27 12.30
N ARG A 246 5.42 19.94 12.19
CA ARG A 246 4.98 20.93 13.17
C ARG A 246 4.68 20.26 14.50
N ASP A 247 5.05 20.92 15.61
CA ASP A 247 4.82 20.41 16.96
C ASP A 247 3.35 20.15 17.25
N GLU A 248 2.46 20.99 16.72
CA GLU A 248 1.01 20.82 16.83
C GLU A 248 0.53 19.49 16.22
N MET A 249 0.97 19.18 15.00
CA MET A 249 0.64 17.93 14.30
C MET A 249 1.25 16.73 15.01
N ARG A 250 2.49 16.84 15.49
CA ARG A 250 3.14 15.78 16.29
C ARG A 250 2.35 15.43 17.54
N ARG A 251 1.91 16.45 18.30
CA ARG A 251 1.08 16.25 19.52
C ARG A 251 -0.26 15.64 19.16
N ALA A 252 -0.95 16.16 18.15
CA ALA A 252 -2.22 15.62 17.69
C ALA A 252 -2.10 14.15 17.27
N ALA A 253 -1.04 13.76 16.56
CA ALA A 253 -0.81 12.37 16.18
C ALA A 253 -0.67 11.47 17.42
N ASN A 254 0.17 11.85 18.38
CA ASN A 254 0.39 11.07 19.60
C ASN A 254 -0.86 10.98 20.51
N GLU A 255 -1.73 11.99 20.47
CA GLU A 255 -2.99 12.02 21.22
C GLU A 255 -4.15 11.33 20.48
N GLY A 256 -3.91 10.73 19.30
CA GLY A 256 -4.96 10.07 18.53
C GLY A 256 -5.98 11.03 17.90
N ARG A 257 -5.60 12.29 17.72
CA ARG A 257 -6.43 13.38 17.16
C ARG A 257 -6.16 13.65 15.69
N VAL A 258 -5.53 12.74 14.95
CA VAL A 258 -5.34 12.88 13.50
C VAL A 258 -6.39 12.06 12.77
N GLY A 259 -7.14 12.72 11.90
CA GLY A 259 -8.13 12.12 11.02
C GLY A 259 -7.84 12.41 9.54
N TYR A 260 -8.79 12.02 8.68
CA TYR A 260 -8.74 12.31 7.26
C TYR A 260 -9.92 13.20 6.84
N ASP A 261 -9.66 14.17 5.98
CA ASP A 261 -10.72 14.89 5.27
C ASP A 261 -11.32 14.06 4.13
N ASP A 262 -12.33 14.63 3.44
CA ASP A 262 -13.03 13.97 2.33
C ASP A 262 -12.14 13.66 1.10
N THR A 263 -10.94 14.25 1.04
CA THR A 263 -9.94 14.07 -0.03
C THR A 263 -8.80 13.13 0.38
N GLY A 264 -8.78 12.68 1.64
CA GLY A 264 -7.70 11.87 2.21
C GLY A 264 -6.51 12.68 2.69
N GLY A 265 -6.63 14.00 2.82
CA GLY A 265 -5.69 14.87 3.52
C GLY A 265 -5.75 14.65 5.04
N LEU A 266 -4.65 14.90 5.74
CA LEU A 266 -4.60 14.78 7.21
C LEU A 266 -5.14 16.05 7.86
N VAL A 267 -6.03 15.88 8.84
CA VAL A 267 -6.61 16.97 9.63
C VAL A 267 -6.52 16.69 11.13
N ILE A 268 -6.38 17.75 11.92
CA ILE A 268 -6.42 17.67 13.38
C ILE A 268 -7.88 17.74 13.83
N LEU A 269 -8.29 16.79 14.65
CA LEU A 269 -9.62 16.69 15.25
C LEU A 269 -9.63 17.37 16.63
N GLU A 270 -10.81 17.88 17.01
CA GLU A 270 -11.03 18.47 18.34
C GLU A 270 -10.94 17.41 19.45
N GLU A 271 -11.50 16.23 19.20
CA GLU A 271 -11.48 15.09 20.12
C GLU A 271 -10.81 13.86 19.48
N PRO A 272 -10.18 12.97 20.28
CA PRO A 272 -9.61 11.72 19.78
C PRO A 272 -10.66 10.80 19.13
N LEU A 273 -10.25 10.00 18.14
CA LEU A 273 -11.14 9.01 17.56
C LEU A 273 -11.47 7.89 18.57
N PRO A 274 -12.73 7.45 18.67
CA PRO A 274 -13.10 6.37 19.59
C PRO A 274 -12.34 5.08 19.25
N GLY A 275 -11.57 4.55 20.22
CA GLY A 275 -10.78 3.32 20.07
C GLY A 275 -9.27 3.51 19.92
N SER A 276 -8.74 4.72 20.12
CA SER A 276 -7.29 5.03 20.07
C SER A 276 -6.55 4.86 21.40
N SER A 277 -7.10 4.11 22.37
CA SER A 277 -6.49 3.79 23.67
C SER A 277 -5.77 2.45 23.66
#